data_AF-A0A0Q5QNC8-F1
#
_entry.id   AF-A0A0Q5QNC8-F1
#
_cell.length_a   1.000
_cell.length_b   1.000
_cell.length_c   1.000
_cell.angle_alpha   90.00
_cell.angle_beta   90.00
_cell.angle_gamma   90.00
#
_symmetry.space_group_name_H-M   'P 1'
#
loop_
_entity.id
_entity.type
_entity.pdbx_description
1 polymer ?
#
loop_
_entity_poly.entity_id
_entity_poly.type
_entity_poly.pdbx_seq_one_letter_code
_entity_poly.pdbx_strand_id
1 'polypeptide(L)'
;MFSAQNRGILEIKEDLKDKQGLTKSLSFIDARSDKTIGAIDSKGKTEEIAFGQKDLNAFFNKKFQDDNKKFGNNDIVIMLEDLKLKSEPDGKYSKITYHIKISSFIKRNDRYYFVNRIDNSILRYFPTTYAPEMATEALAQITNLFIRESYAHPAMRTMIPEDKLADYENIIIKNSKLFSTPELPKGVYSSYKQLLDLQPEKGFFTVKNNKGKVVNIKNGQDLTVPMREIYGFIEDNKISVMTLVGLLDVERDDKGMYIITSRVEQTPQDNSSIMIGAMAYGFVGVGLAAILTSGLNKRKKGDTQLYKVYIDSLTGNLIFPWTENYVAI
;
A
#
# COMPACT_ATOMS: atom_id res chain seq x y z
N MET A 1 28.72 -20.78 19.31
CA MET A 1 29.41 -19.98 18.28
C MET A 1 28.50 -19.90 17.07
N PHE A 2 27.87 -18.75 16.81
CA PHE A 2 27.13 -18.56 15.56
C PHE A 2 28.15 -18.11 14.51
N SER A 3 28.33 -18.90 13.46
CA SER A 3 29.07 -18.48 12.27
C SER A 3 28.52 -17.14 11.81
N ALA A 4 29.39 -16.15 11.62
CA ALA A 4 29.06 -14.88 11.00
C ALA A 4 28.74 -15.11 9.52
N GLN A 5 27.53 -15.62 9.24
CA GLN A 5 26.97 -15.57 7.90
C GLN A 5 26.86 -14.09 7.50
N ASN A 6 27.31 -13.73 6.29
CA ASN A 6 27.16 -12.37 5.77
C ASN A 6 25.66 -12.07 5.72
N ARG A 7 25.20 -11.10 6.52
CA ARG A 7 23.80 -10.73 6.64
C ARG A 7 23.62 -9.27 6.27
N GLY A 8 22.66 -8.99 5.39
CA GLY A 8 22.11 -7.65 5.25
C GLY A 8 21.14 -7.40 6.40
N ILE A 9 21.44 -6.42 7.24
CA ILE A 9 20.68 -6.15 8.45
C ILE A 9 19.68 -5.02 8.20
N LEU A 10 18.40 -5.34 8.34
CA LEU A 10 17.32 -4.36 8.35
C LEU A 10 17.28 -3.65 9.72
N GLU A 11 17.73 -2.40 9.73
CA GLU A 11 17.71 -1.51 10.90
C GLU A 11 16.78 -0.31 10.68
N ILE A 12 15.86 -0.08 11.61
CA ILE A 12 14.99 1.10 11.60
C ILE A 12 15.69 2.22 12.38
N LYS A 13 16.38 3.12 11.68
CA LYS A 13 17.13 4.23 12.29
C LYS A 13 16.30 5.50 12.44
N GLU A 14 15.39 5.75 11.51
CA GLU A 14 14.54 6.94 11.49
C GLU A 14 13.62 7.02 12.72
N ASP A 15 13.26 8.23 13.15
CA ASP A 15 12.37 8.42 14.29
C ASP A 15 10.93 7.98 13.99
N LEU A 16 10.27 7.41 14.99
CA LEU A 16 8.87 6.97 14.94
C LEU A 16 7.91 8.03 15.51
N LYS A 17 8.25 9.32 15.35
CA LYS A 17 7.54 10.42 16.00
C LYS A 17 6.11 10.56 15.47
N ASP A 18 5.15 10.52 16.39
CA ASP A 18 3.78 10.96 16.15
C ASP A 18 3.74 12.49 16.30
N LYS A 19 3.68 13.18 15.15
CA LYS A 19 3.64 14.65 15.12
C LYS A 19 2.36 15.23 15.72
N GLN A 20 1.27 14.47 15.74
CA GLN A 20 -0.01 14.91 16.30
C GLN A 20 -0.12 14.59 17.80
N GLY A 21 0.68 13.64 18.29
CA GLY A 21 0.69 13.23 19.70
C GLY A 21 -0.62 12.58 20.13
N LEU A 22 -1.30 11.87 19.22
CA LEU A 22 -2.57 11.19 19.47
C LEU A 22 -2.38 9.72 19.88
N THR A 23 -1.18 9.19 19.66
CA THR A 23 -0.80 7.81 19.94
C THR A 23 -0.31 7.68 21.37
N LYS A 24 -0.83 6.69 22.10
CA LYS A 24 -0.42 6.31 23.45
C LYS A 24 0.72 5.30 23.41
N SER A 25 0.60 4.30 22.55
CA SER A 25 1.57 3.22 22.42
C SER A 25 1.65 2.71 20.99
N LEU A 26 2.80 2.15 20.65
CA LEU A 26 3.04 1.39 19.43
C LEU A 26 3.42 -0.04 19.81
N SER A 27 2.73 -1.02 19.24
CA SER A 27 3.05 -2.44 19.37
C SER A 27 3.25 -3.06 17.99
N PHE A 28 4.06 -4.11 17.92
CA PHE A 28 4.42 -4.77 16.67
C PHE A 28 4.23 -6.28 16.78
N ILE A 29 3.43 -6.84 15.89
CA ILE A 29 3.15 -8.28 15.80
C ILE A 29 3.84 -8.80 14.54
N ASP A 30 4.83 -9.68 14.69
CA ASP A 30 5.37 -10.43 13.56
C ASP A 30 4.53 -11.70 13.37
N ALA A 31 3.47 -11.60 12.54
CA ALA A 31 2.52 -12.65 12.25
C ALA A 31 2.96 -13.58 11.09
N ARG A 32 4.12 -13.34 10.48
CA ARG A 32 4.65 -14.18 9.38
C ARG A 32 4.78 -15.64 9.81
N SER A 33 4.25 -16.58 9.02
CA SER A 33 4.46 -18.01 9.24
C SER A 33 5.91 -18.42 8.96
N ASP A 34 6.53 -17.83 7.95
CA ASP A 34 7.95 -17.99 7.63
C ASP A 34 8.72 -16.68 7.84
N LYS A 35 9.65 -16.71 8.81
CA LYS A 35 10.46 -15.54 9.22
C LYS A 35 11.59 -15.20 8.25
N THR A 36 11.89 -16.06 7.29
CA THR A 36 12.90 -15.84 6.25
C THR A 36 12.47 -14.69 5.34
N ILE A 37 13.30 -13.67 5.15
CA ILE A 37 13.00 -12.57 4.22
C ILE A 37 13.47 -12.93 2.81
N GLY A 38 14.73 -13.35 2.67
CA GLY A 38 15.33 -13.70 1.38
C GLY A 38 16.83 -13.44 1.41
N ALA A 39 17.47 -13.56 0.25
CA ALA A 39 18.89 -13.32 0.12
C ALA A 39 19.21 -12.54 -1.15
N ILE A 40 20.33 -11.83 -1.13
CA ILE A 40 20.81 -11.00 -2.24
C ILE A 40 22.24 -11.38 -2.55
N ASP A 41 22.53 -11.63 -3.82
CA ASP A 41 23.89 -11.84 -4.29
C ASP A 41 24.59 -10.49 -4.50
N SER A 42 25.75 -10.33 -3.87
CA SER A 42 26.60 -9.13 -3.93
C SER A 42 28.07 -9.52 -3.81
N LYS A 43 28.92 -8.92 -4.66
CA LYS A 43 30.39 -9.12 -4.63
C LYS A 43 30.83 -10.60 -4.58
N GLY A 44 30.11 -11.48 -5.29
CA GLY A 44 30.40 -12.91 -5.34
C GLY A 44 30.01 -13.68 -4.07
N LYS A 45 29.20 -13.10 -3.19
CA LYS A 45 28.68 -13.71 -1.97
C LYS A 45 27.17 -13.54 -1.91
N THR A 46 26.49 -14.50 -1.32
CA THR A 46 25.06 -14.40 -1.00
C THR A 46 24.92 -13.86 0.43
N GLU A 47 24.15 -12.78 0.59
CA GLU A 47 23.85 -12.17 1.88
C GLU A 47 22.39 -12.40 2.25
N GLU A 48 22.14 -13.05 3.39
CA GLU A 48 20.78 -13.24 3.91
C GLU A 48 20.26 -11.95 4.53
N ILE A 49 19.02 -11.59 4.21
CA ILE A 49 18.36 -10.40 4.77
C ILE A 49 17.58 -10.80 6.03
N ALA A 50 17.82 -10.07 7.12
CA ALA A 50 17.15 -10.30 8.39
C ALA A 50 16.96 -9.00 9.17
N PHE A 51 15.99 -8.97 10.07
CA PHE A 51 15.90 -7.91 11.07
C PHE A 51 17.12 -7.94 12.00
N GLY A 52 17.64 -6.77 12.34
CA GLY A 52 18.72 -6.65 13.34
C GLY A 52 18.27 -6.99 14.76
N GLN A 53 16.97 -6.91 15.02
CA GLN A 53 16.36 -7.16 16.33
C GLN A 53 15.58 -8.47 16.32
N LYS A 54 15.73 -9.28 17.37
CA LYS A 54 14.98 -10.54 17.54
C LYS A 54 13.56 -10.29 18.04
N ASP A 55 13.41 -9.39 19.02
CA ASP A 55 12.11 -8.99 19.56
C ASP A 55 11.69 -7.66 18.93
N LEU A 56 10.95 -7.74 17.83
CA LEU A 56 10.46 -6.57 17.11
C LEU A 56 9.47 -5.77 17.96
N ASN A 57 8.63 -6.43 18.77
CA ASN A 57 7.66 -5.74 19.60
C ASN A 57 8.35 -4.85 20.63
N ALA A 58 9.30 -5.41 21.38
CA ALA A 58 10.07 -4.66 22.36
C ALA A 58 10.86 -3.52 21.70
N PHE A 59 11.45 -3.76 20.54
CA PHE A 59 12.17 -2.74 19.78
C PHE A 59 11.29 -1.56 19.37
N PHE A 60 10.18 -1.81 18.65
CA PHE A 60 9.30 -0.75 18.16
C PHE A 60 8.61 -0.01 19.30
N ASN A 61 8.20 -0.73 20.35
CA ASN A 61 7.60 -0.11 21.53
C ASN A 61 8.58 0.84 22.21
N LYS A 62 9.80 0.37 22.50
CA LYS A 62 10.84 1.20 23.14
C LYS A 62 11.19 2.41 22.27
N LYS A 63 11.42 2.19 20.98
CA LYS A 63 11.77 3.26 20.05
C LYS A 63 10.69 4.33 19.96
N PHE A 64 9.42 3.94 19.93
CA PHE A 64 8.30 4.88 19.99
C PHE A 64 8.31 5.71 21.28
N GLN A 65 8.53 5.08 22.44
CA GLN A 65 8.61 5.78 23.73
C GLN A 65 9.78 6.76 23.79
N ASP A 66 10.94 6.38 23.24
CA ASP A 66 12.13 7.23 23.21
C ASP A 66 11.95 8.43 22.26
N ASP A 67 11.28 8.24 21.12
CA ASP A 67 11.09 9.26 20.07
C ASP A 67 9.95 10.26 20.39
N ASN A 68 9.06 9.95 21.34
CA ASN A 68 7.86 10.73 21.64
C ASN A 68 7.82 11.26 23.08
N LYS A 69 7.51 12.56 23.23
CA LYS A 69 7.39 13.24 24.55
C LYS A 69 5.95 13.56 24.94
N LYS A 70 5.01 13.38 24.02
CA LYS A 70 3.58 13.63 24.21
C LYS A 70 2.84 12.37 23.77
N PHE A 71 1.89 11.95 24.58
CA PHE A 71 1.12 10.73 24.35
C PHE A 71 -0.36 11.08 24.30
N GLY A 72 -1.07 10.43 23.37
CA GLY A 72 -2.52 10.51 23.28
C GLY A 72 -3.19 9.27 23.85
N ASN A 73 -4.28 8.84 23.20
CA ASN A 73 -5.17 7.79 23.72
C ASN A 73 -5.29 6.57 22.80
N ASN A 74 -4.68 6.59 21.61
CA ASN A 74 -4.77 5.48 20.66
C ASN A 74 -3.63 4.49 20.88
N ASP A 75 -3.95 3.22 21.10
CA ASP A 75 -2.95 2.15 21.04
C ASP A 75 -2.85 1.67 19.60
N ILE A 76 -1.73 1.95 18.94
CA ILE A 76 -1.47 1.55 17.55
C ILE A 76 -0.81 0.17 17.56
N VAL A 77 -1.34 -0.72 16.73
CA VAL A 77 -0.81 -2.07 16.51
C VAL A 77 -0.42 -2.21 15.05
N ILE A 78 0.83 -2.56 14.81
CA ILE A 78 1.36 -2.92 13.50
C ILE A 78 1.46 -4.43 13.42
N MET A 79 0.96 -5.04 12.36
CA MET A 79 1.01 -6.47 12.13
C MET A 79 1.73 -6.75 10.81
N LEU A 80 2.90 -7.37 10.88
CA LEU A 80 3.65 -7.85 9.72
C LEU A 80 3.18 -9.27 9.39
N GLU A 81 2.44 -9.41 8.30
CA GLU A 81 1.82 -10.66 7.86
C GLU A 81 2.69 -11.41 6.85
N ASP A 82 3.34 -10.67 5.95
CA ASP A 82 4.32 -11.23 5.02
C ASP A 82 5.46 -10.24 4.71
N LEU A 83 6.66 -10.79 4.53
CA LEU A 83 7.83 -10.07 4.07
C LEU A 83 8.77 -11.04 3.38
N LYS A 84 8.78 -10.98 2.04
CA LYS A 84 9.69 -11.75 1.18
C LYS A 84 10.48 -10.85 0.26
N LEU A 85 11.65 -11.31 -0.14
CA LEU A 85 12.55 -10.68 -1.08
C LEU A 85 13.02 -11.71 -2.10
N LYS A 86 12.97 -11.35 -3.39
CA LYS A 86 13.64 -12.06 -4.48
C LYS A 86 14.67 -11.14 -5.10
N SER A 87 15.86 -11.65 -5.37
CA SER A 87 16.91 -10.95 -6.10
C SER A 87 17.29 -11.70 -7.36
N GLU A 88 17.38 -10.98 -8.47
CA GLU A 88 17.78 -11.51 -9.78
C GLU A 88 18.87 -10.59 -10.38
N PRO A 89 19.92 -11.14 -10.99
CA PRO A 89 20.94 -10.34 -11.65
C PRO A 89 20.37 -9.67 -12.91
N ASP A 90 20.68 -8.39 -13.11
CA ASP A 90 20.31 -7.62 -14.31
C ASP A 90 21.46 -6.68 -14.73
N GLY A 91 22.50 -7.29 -15.32
CA GLY A 91 23.72 -6.60 -15.74
C GLY A 91 24.50 -6.08 -14.53
N LYS A 92 24.69 -4.75 -14.45
CA LYS A 92 25.37 -4.09 -13.31
C LYS A 92 24.44 -3.81 -12.12
N TYR A 93 23.19 -4.26 -12.21
CA TYR A 93 22.16 -4.06 -11.19
C TYR A 93 21.66 -5.41 -10.69
N SER A 94 21.14 -5.41 -9.47
CA SER A 94 20.28 -6.46 -8.92
C SER A 94 18.84 -5.99 -9.01
N LYS A 95 18.01 -6.74 -9.75
CA LYS A 95 16.56 -6.60 -9.76
C LYS A 95 16.04 -7.22 -8.48
N ILE A 96 15.44 -6.42 -7.62
CA ILE A 96 14.92 -6.85 -6.31
C ILE A 96 13.42 -6.63 -6.28
N THR A 97 12.68 -7.69 -6.00
CA THR A 97 11.25 -7.61 -5.72
C THR A 97 11.05 -7.83 -4.22
N TYR A 98 10.24 -7.01 -3.57
CA TYR A 98 9.74 -7.22 -2.20
C TYR A 98 8.26 -7.55 -2.19
N HIS A 99 7.85 -8.57 -1.46
CA HIS A 99 6.45 -8.85 -1.18
C HIS A 99 6.24 -8.43 0.26
N ILE A 100 5.34 -7.48 0.48
CA ILE A 100 5.10 -6.94 1.81
C ILE A 100 3.60 -7.00 2.06
N LYS A 101 3.22 -7.69 3.13
CA LYS A 101 1.90 -7.56 3.73
C LYS A 101 2.06 -7.05 5.16
N ILE A 102 1.73 -5.79 5.40
CA ILE A 102 1.79 -5.15 6.71
C ILE A 102 0.53 -4.31 6.92
N SER A 103 -0.09 -4.48 8.07
CA SER A 103 -1.38 -3.86 8.43
C SER A 103 -1.27 -3.09 9.74
N SER A 104 -2.10 -2.07 9.89
CA SER A 104 -2.16 -1.27 11.11
C SER A 104 -3.58 -1.16 11.64
N PHE A 105 -3.67 -1.08 12.97
CA PHE A 105 -4.92 -1.08 13.70
C PHE A 105 -4.84 -0.10 14.88
N ILE A 106 -5.99 0.44 15.26
CA ILE A 106 -6.19 1.02 16.58
C ILE A 106 -6.80 -0.05 17.49
N LYS A 107 -6.17 -0.32 18.63
CA LYS A 107 -6.72 -1.18 19.69
C LYS A 107 -7.45 -0.31 20.72
N ARG A 108 -8.69 -0.69 21.07
CA ARG A 108 -9.50 -0.09 22.13
C ARG A 108 -10.32 -1.17 22.83
N ASN A 109 -10.15 -1.35 24.14
CA ASN A 109 -10.94 -2.30 24.95
C ASN A 109 -11.00 -3.70 24.31
N ASP A 110 -9.85 -4.29 24.01
CA ASP A 110 -9.70 -5.63 23.40
C ASP A 110 -10.39 -5.80 22.03
N ARG A 111 -10.55 -4.68 21.31
CA ARG A 111 -11.08 -4.63 19.95
C ARG A 111 -10.11 -3.90 19.05
N TYR A 112 -10.04 -4.37 17.81
CA TYR A 112 -9.20 -3.81 16.77
C TYR A 112 -10.06 -3.11 15.74
N TYR A 113 -9.55 -2.01 15.22
CA TYR A 113 -10.15 -1.23 14.15
C TYR A 113 -9.09 -0.99 13.09
N PHE A 114 -9.32 -1.51 11.89
CA PHE A 114 -8.37 -1.41 10.78
C PHE A 114 -8.09 0.04 10.41
N VAL A 115 -6.83 0.39 10.19
CA VAL A 115 -6.39 1.74 9.82
C VAL A 115 -5.87 1.74 8.38
N ASN A 116 -4.85 0.93 8.10
CA ASN A 116 -4.21 0.90 6.80
C ASN A 116 -3.52 -0.45 6.54
N ARG A 117 -3.16 -0.70 5.27
CA ARG A 117 -2.41 -1.87 4.83
C ARG A 117 -1.52 -1.56 3.63
N ILE A 118 -0.36 -2.21 3.59
CA ILE A 118 0.36 -2.50 2.35
C ILE A 118 0.22 -3.99 2.13
N ASP A 119 -0.34 -4.38 0.99
CA ASP A 119 -0.30 -5.76 0.48
C ASP A 119 0.12 -5.64 -0.99
N ASN A 120 1.43 -5.74 -1.25
CA ASN A 120 1.93 -5.44 -2.58
C ASN A 120 3.30 -6.04 -2.88
N SER A 121 3.59 -6.14 -4.17
CA SER A 121 4.91 -6.49 -4.69
C SER A 121 5.62 -5.28 -5.31
N ILE A 122 6.78 -4.94 -4.77
CA ILE A 122 7.54 -3.73 -5.07
C ILE A 122 8.81 -4.12 -5.81
N LEU A 123 9.02 -3.56 -7.00
CA LEU A 123 10.20 -3.81 -7.82
C LEU A 123 11.20 -2.66 -7.71
N ARG A 124 12.48 -2.97 -7.49
CA ARG A 124 13.58 -2.01 -7.46
C ARG A 124 14.81 -2.54 -8.17
N TYR A 125 15.65 -1.62 -8.63
CA TYR A 125 16.95 -1.92 -9.20
C TYR A 125 18.02 -1.21 -8.37
N PHE A 126 18.97 -1.98 -7.85
CA PHE A 126 20.10 -1.45 -7.09
C PHE A 126 21.41 -1.84 -7.76
N PRO A 127 22.46 -1.01 -7.73
CA PRO A 127 23.79 -1.45 -8.17
C PRO A 127 24.19 -2.71 -7.41
N THR A 128 24.60 -3.77 -8.12
CA THR A 128 24.86 -5.09 -7.51
C THR A 128 25.82 -5.00 -6.32
N THR A 129 26.82 -4.13 -6.39
CA THR A 129 27.83 -3.88 -5.35
C THR A 129 27.24 -3.43 -4.00
N TYR A 130 26.10 -2.74 -4.01
CA TYR A 130 25.47 -2.14 -2.82
C TYR A 130 24.04 -2.67 -2.60
N ALA A 131 23.64 -3.69 -3.35
CA ALA A 131 22.26 -4.16 -3.38
C ALA A 131 21.75 -4.59 -1.99
N PRO A 132 22.49 -5.33 -1.13
CA PRO A 132 22.01 -5.70 0.20
C PRO A 132 21.73 -4.48 1.09
N GLU A 133 22.69 -3.55 1.18
CA GLU A 133 22.58 -2.32 1.99
C GLU A 133 21.39 -1.47 1.54
N MET A 134 21.34 -1.11 0.25
CA MET A 134 20.24 -0.30 -0.29
C MET A 134 18.89 -0.99 -0.17
N ALA A 135 18.88 -2.33 -0.26
CA ALA A 135 17.64 -3.08 -0.13
C ALA A 135 17.09 -3.05 1.29
N THR A 136 17.95 -3.18 2.30
CA THR A 136 17.57 -3.05 3.71
C THR A 136 17.15 -1.62 4.05
N GLU A 137 17.84 -0.62 3.53
CA GLU A 137 17.48 0.79 3.73
C GLU A 137 16.09 1.10 3.14
N ALA A 138 15.79 0.62 1.93
CA ALA A 138 14.49 0.82 1.30
C ALA A 138 13.36 0.18 2.11
N LEU A 139 13.56 -1.03 2.66
CA LEU A 139 12.58 -1.68 3.55
C LEU A 139 12.39 -0.90 4.85
N ALA A 140 13.46 -0.33 5.41
CA ALA A 140 13.39 0.49 6.61
C ALA A 140 12.56 1.77 6.37
N GLN A 141 12.79 2.44 5.23
CA GLN A 141 12.03 3.62 4.83
C GLN A 141 10.55 3.30 4.59
N ILE A 142 10.23 2.19 3.90
CA ILE A 142 8.85 1.73 3.70
C ILE A 142 8.17 1.48 5.05
N THR A 143 8.85 0.78 5.95
CA THR A 143 8.32 0.47 7.28
C THR A 143 8.07 1.75 8.10
N ASN A 144 9.01 2.70 8.09
CA ASN A 144 8.83 3.95 8.81
C ASN A 144 7.68 4.78 8.24
N LEU A 145 7.60 4.90 6.91
CA LEU A 145 6.50 5.61 6.27
C LEU A 145 5.15 4.97 6.65
N PHE A 146 5.05 3.64 6.58
CA PHE A 146 3.82 2.93 6.96
C PHE A 146 3.39 3.21 8.40
N ILE A 147 4.33 3.19 9.35
CA ILE A 147 4.08 3.51 10.76
C ILE A 147 3.58 4.95 10.88
N ARG A 148 4.24 5.91 10.23
CA ARG A 148 3.85 7.32 10.29
C ARG A 148 2.47 7.58 9.70
N GLU A 149 2.13 6.93 8.58
CA GLU A 149 0.79 7.01 7.99
C GLU A 149 -0.29 6.41 8.92
N SER A 150 0.07 5.39 9.71
CA SER A 150 -0.84 4.75 10.66
C SER A 150 -1.27 5.67 11.81
N TYR A 151 -0.50 6.73 12.11
CA TYR A 151 -0.91 7.75 13.08
C TYR A 151 -1.94 8.74 12.53
N ALA A 152 -1.91 9.00 11.22
CA ALA A 152 -2.71 10.04 10.58
C ALA A 152 -4.06 9.54 10.07
N HIS A 153 -4.16 8.25 9.72
CA HIS A 153 -5.34 7.70 9.08
C HIS A 153 -6.47 7.37 10.07
N PRO A 154 -7.73 7.75 9.76
CA PRO A 154 -8.86 7.38 10.60
C PRO A 154 -9.19 5.90 10.43
N ALA A 155 -9.31 5.18 11.54
CA ALA A 155 -9.72 3.79 11.51
C ALA A 155 -11.11 3.57 10.86
N MET A 156 -11.29 2.38 10.29
CA MET A 156 -12.58 1.86 9.88
C MET A 156 -13.47 1.60 11.10
N ARG A 157 -14.78 1.64 10.87
CA ARG A 157 -15.78 1.48 11.94
C ARG A 157 -16.00 0.03 12.33
N THR A 158 -15.72 -0.90 11.42
CA THR A 158 -15.91 -2.34 11.65
C THR A 158 -15.00 -2.79 12.80
N MET A 159 -15.64 -3.31 13.84
CA MET A 159 -14.96 -3.87 14.99
C MET A 159 -14.43 -5.27 14.66
N ILE A 160 -13.18 -5.53 15.01
CA ILE A 160 -12.54 -6.83 14.90
C ILE A 160 -12.25 -7.35 16.32
N PRO A 161 -12.83 -8.49 16.73
CA PRO A 161 -12.47 -9.16 17.98
C PRO A 161 -10.98 -9.56 18.01
N GLU A 162 -10.34 -9.50 19.17
CA GLU A 162 -8.91 -9.83 19.32
C GLU A 162 -8.57 -11.26 18.85
N ASP A 163 -9.40 -12.24 19.19
CA ASP A 163 -9.25 -13.64 18.77
C ASP A 163 -9.49 -13.85 17.26
N LYS A 164 -9.98 -12.83 16.57
CA LYS A 164 -10.24 -12.82 15.13
C LYS A 164 -9.34 -11.85 14.36
N LEU A 165 -8.30 -11.30 15.00
CA LEU A 165 -7.41 -10.35 14.34
C LEU A 165 -6.78 -10.91 13.05
N ALA A 166 -6.45 -12.21 13.01
CA ALA A 166 -5.92 -12.86 11.80
C ALA A 166 -6.93 -12.96 10.63
N ASP A 167 -8.24 -12.84 10.91
CA ASP A 167 -9.33 -12.92 9.93
C ASP A 167 -9.96 -11.55 9.64
N TYR A 168 -9.27 -10.46 10.00
CA TYR A 168 -9.81 -9.09 9.92
C TYR A 168 -10.32 -8.73 8.52
N GLU A 169 -9.64 -9.17 7.46
CA GLU A 169 -10.00 -8.85 6.08
C GLU A 169 -11.39 -9.38 5.73
N ASN A 170 -11.65 -10.66 6.01
CA ASN A 170 -12.96 -11.26 5.75
C ASN A 170 -14.06 -10.59 6.58
N ILE A 171 -13.76 -10.21 7.83
CA ILE A 171 -14.70 -9.49 8.69
C ILE A 171 -15.05 -8.14 8.07
N ILE A 172 -14.07 -7.37 7.60
CA ILE A 172 -14.30 -6.05 7.00
C ILE A 172 -15.06 -6.17 5.69
N ILE A 173 -14.63 -7.07 4.79
CA ILE A 173 -15.27 -7.26 3.47
C ILE A 173 -16.74 -7.66 3.63
N LYS A 174 -17.05 -8.62 4.52
CA LYS A 174 -18.44 -9.06 4.78
C LYS A 174 -19.33 -7.94 5.31
N ASN A 175 -18.75 -6.94 5.99
CA ASN A 175 -19.48 -5.79 6.52
C ASN A 175 -19.47 -4.57 5.58
N SER A 176 -18.82 -4.66 4.40
CA SER A 176 -18.77 -3.56 3.44
C SER A 176 -19.99 -3.56 2.51
N LYS A 177 -20.50 -2.37 2.22
CA LYS A 177 -21.65 -2.19 1.32
C LYS A 177 -21.29 -2.45 -0.13
N LEU A 178 -20.08 -2.08 -0.56
CA LEU A 178 -19.60 -2.31 -1.93
C LEU A 178 -19.64 -3.78 -2.36
N PHE A 179 -19.38 -4.69 -1.42
CA PHE A 179 -19.34 -6.13 -1.67
C PHE A 179 -20.65 -6.85 -1.37
N SER A 180 -21.55 -6.23 -0.57
CA SER A 180 -22.85 -6.82 -0.21
C SER A 180 -24.04 -6.28 -1.01
N THR A 181 -23.88 -5.18 -1.75
CA THR A 181 -24.96 -4.55 -2.53
C THR A 181 -24.97 -5.06 -3.98
N PRO A 182 -26.06 -5.68 -4.46
CA PRO A 182 -26.14 -6.18 -5.84
C PRO A 182 -26.18 -5.07 -6.90
N GLU A 183 -26.89 -3.97 -6.60
CA GLU A 183 -27.07 -2.83 -7.49
C GLU A 183 -26.33 -1.62 -6.92
N LEU A 184 -25.22 -1.26 -7.56
CA LEU A 184 -24.36 -0.19 -7.12
C LEU A 184 -24.98 1.17 -7.49
N PRO A 185 -25.16 2.08 -6.52
CA PRO A 185 -25.75 3.39 -6.77
C PRO A 185 -24.81 4.23 -7.63
N LYS A 186 -25.37 4.93 -8.63
CA LYS A 186 -24.62 5.92 -9.41
C LYS A 186 -24.07 7.01 -8.49
N GLY A 187 -22.81 7.39 -8.70
CA GLY A 187 -22.21 8.48 -7.96
C GLY A 187 -20.70 8.62 -8.18
N VAL A 188 -20.16 9.76 -7.75
CA VAL A 188 -18.71 10.04 -7.77
C VAL A 188 -18.18 9.90 -6.36
N TYR A 189 -17.00 9.29 -6.19
CA TYR A 189 -16.39 8.98 -4.91
C TYR A 189 -15.00 9.61 -4.84
N SER A 190 -14.76 10.46 -3.85
CA SER A 190 -13.45 11.12 -3.68
C SER A 190 -12.41 10.18 -3.09
N SER A 191 -12.82 9.14 -2.35
CA SER A 191 -11.95 8.16 -1.71
C SER A 191 -12.47 6.73 -1.81
N TYR A 192 -11.59 5.73 -1.69
CA TYR A 192 -12.00 4.32 -1.62
C TYR A 192 -12.89 4.02 -0.41
N LYS A 193 -12.68 4.71 0.72
CA LYS A 193 -13.53 4.57 1.92
C LYS A 193 -14.99 4.92 1.62
N GLN A 194 -15.21 6.03 0.90
CA GLN A 194 -16.56 6.39 0.46
C GLN A 194 -17.15 5.34 -0.50
N LEU A 195 -16.34 4.76 -1.38
CA LEU A 195 -16.78 3.69 -2.27
C LEU A 195 -17.17 2.43 -1.49
N LEU A 196 -16.37 2.00 -0.51
CA LEU A 196 -16.68 0.87 0.38
C LEU A 196 -18.03 1.02 1.10
N ASP A 197 -18.34 2.25 1.52
CA ASP A 197 -19.57 2.58 2.24
C ASP A 197 -20.73 3.00 1.29
N LEU A 198 -20.50 3.01 -0.02
CA LEU A 198 -21.42 3.51 -1.05
C LEU A 198 -22.00 4.90 -0.71
N GLN A 199 -21.12 5.82 -0.29
CA GLN A 199 -21.43 7.21 0.05
C GLN A 199 -20.83 8.18 -0.99
N PRO A 200 -21.49 8.41 -2.13
CA PRO A 200 -20.96 9.32 -3.14
C PRO A 200 -20.97 10.78 -2.67
N GLU A 201 -20.09 11.58 -3.28
CA GLU A 201 -20.03 13.02 -3.10
C GLU A 201 -21.34 13.69 -3.52
N LYS A 202 -21.89 14.52 -2.62
CA LYS A 202 -23.17 15.17 -2.85
C LYS A 202 -23.04 16.24 -3.93
N GLY A 203 -23.90 16.16 -4.95
CA GLY A 203 -23.95 17.12 -6.05
C GLY A 203 -22.88 16.92 -7.11
N PHE A 204 -22.01 15.92 -6.99
CA PHE A 204 -21.03 15.61 -8.03
C PHE A 204 -21.67 14.74 -9.11
N PHE A 205 -21.30 14.96 -10.38
CA PHE A 205 -21.83 14.21 -11.51
C PHE A 205 -20.81 14.02 -12.63
N THR A 206 -20.98 12.93 -13.38
CA THR A 206 -20.18 12.59 -14.56
C THR A 206 -20.65 13.36 -15.80
N VAL A 207 -19.72 13.80 -16.63
CA VAL A 207 -19.97 14.42 -17.93
C VAL A 207 -19.52 13.46 -19.02
N LYS A 208 -20.43 13.11 -19.92
CA LYS A 208 -20.18 12.19 -21.03
C LYS A 208 -19.94 12.93 -22.34
N ASN A 209 -19.10 12.37 -23.21
CA ASN A 209 -19.01 12.81 -24.60
C ASN A 209 -20.17 12.25 -25.45
N ASN A 210 -20.20 12.58 -26.74
CA ASN A 210 -21.20 12.09 -27.70
C ASN A 210 -21.19 10.56 -27.91
N LYS A 211 -20.14 9.85 -27.47
CA LYS A 211 -20.05 8.38 -27.48
C LYS A 211 -20.47 7.76 -26.14
N GLY A 212 -20.98 8.55 -25.21
CA GLY A 212 -21.39 8.07 -23.88
C GLY A 212 -20.23 7.80 -22.91
N LYS A 213 -18.98 8.10 -23.29
CA LYS A 213 -17.81 7.92 -22.42
C LYS A 213 -17.68 9.10 -21.46
N VAL A 214 -17.50 8.82 -20.16
CA VAL A 214 -17.20 9.86 -19.17
C VAL A 214 -15.86 10.51 -19.50
N VAL A 215 -15.86 11.83 -19.67
CA VAL A 215 -14.69 12.64 -20.00
C VAL A 215 -14.36 13.67 -18.93
N ASN A 216 -15.31 13.99 -18.05
CA ASN A 216 -15.10 14.95 -16.98
C ASN A 216 -16.01 14.69 -15.77
N ILE A 217 -15.69 15.30 -14.64
CA ILE A 217 -16.50 15.31 -13.41
C ILE A 217 -16.74 16.76 -13.02
N LYS A 218 -17.98 17.07 -12.63
CA LYS A 218 -18.37 18.39 -12.16
C LYS A 218 -19.03 18.33 -10.79
N ASN A 219 -18.93 19.41 -10.03
CA ASN A 219 -19.63 19.57 -8.76
C ASN A 219 -21.02 20.20 -8.96
N GLY A 220 -21.76 20.41 -7.87
CA GLY A 220 -23.12 20.97 -7.91
C GLY A 220 -23.22 22.42 -8.42
N GLN A 221 -22.10 23.08 -8.66
CA GLN A 221 -21.99 24.43 -9.24
C GLN A 221 -21.55 24.39 -10.71
N ASP A 222 -21.54 23.22 -11.35
CA ASP A 222 -21.10 22.98 -12.73
C ASP A 222 -19.60 23.28 -12.97
N LEU A 223 -18.80 23.36 -11.90
CA LEU A 223 -17.35 23.53 -11.97
C LEU A 223 -16.66 22.18 -12.14
N THR A 224 -15.64 22.15 -13.00
CA THR A 224 -14.80 20.96 -13.21
C THR A 224 -14.05 20.62 -11.94
N VAL A 225 -14.18 19.38 -11.48
CA VAL A 225 -13.41 18.84 -10.36
C VAL A 225 -12.12 18.26 -10.91
N PRO A 226 -10.94 18.64 -10.37
CA PRO A 226 -9.68 18.04 -10.77
C PRO A 226 -9.69 16.53 -10.54
N MET A 227 -9.30 15.77 -11.55
CA MET A 227 -9.32 14.30 -11.51
C MET A 227 -8.50 13.70 -10.35
N ARG A 228 -7.46 14.39 -9.88
CA ARG A 228 -6.66 13.99 -8.71
C ARG A 228 -7.43 14.00 -7.38
N GLU A 229 -8.59 14.66 -7.34
CA GLU A 229 -9.45 14.79 -6.14
C GLU A 229 -10.52 13.70 -6.11
N ILE A 230 -10.54 12.82 -7.11
CA ILE A 230 -11.51 11.75 -7.28
C ILE A 230 -10.81 10.40 -7.23
N TYR A 231 -11.35 9.46 -6.47
CA TYR A 231 -10.94 8.06 -6.51
C TYR A 231 -11.58 7.33 -7.70
N GLY A 232 -12.88 7.51 -7.90
CA GLY A 232 -13.61 6.87 -8.99
C GLY A 232 -15.07 7.27 -9.05
N PHE A 233 -15.83 6.60 -9.91
CA PHE A 233 -17.28 6.76 -9.99
C PHE A 233 -17.95 5.42 -10.29
N ILE A 234 -19.25 5.37 -10.00
CA ILE A 234 -20.14 4.29 -10.41
C ILE A 234 -21.12 4.85 -11.42
N GLU A 235 -21.22 4.20 -12.58
CA GLU A 235 -22.21 4.51 -13.61
C GLU A 235 -22.67 3.22 -14.28
N ASP A 236 -23.99 3.07 -14.48
CA ASP A 236 -24.58 1.89 -15.11
C ASP A 236 -24.14 0.55 -14.45
N ASN A 237 -24.09 0.54 -13.11
CA ASN A 237 -23.61 -0.56 -12.26
C ASN A 237 -22.14 -0.96 -12.48
N LYS A 238 -21.34 -0.11 -13.15
CA LYS A 238 -19.91 -0.32 -13.38
C LYS A 238 -19.09 0.68 -12.58
N ILE A 239 -17.98 0.20 -12.02
CA ILE A 239 -17.02 1.04 -11.29
C ILE A 239 -15.92 1.42 -12.27
N SER A 240 -15.55 2.70 -12.30
CA SER A 240 -14.32 3.17 -12.94
C SER A 240 -13.48 3.92 -11.90
N VAL A 241 -12.17 3.68 -11.89
CA VAL A 241 -11.23 4.27 -10.93
C VAL A 241 -10.20 5.15 -11.63
N MET A 242 -9.77 6.20 -10.95
CA MET A 242 -8.69 7.06 -11.39
C MET A 242 -7.35 6.34 -11.21
N THR A 243 -6.49 6.43 -12.22
CA THR A 243 -5.14 5.85 -12.22
C THR A 243 -4.14 6.83 -12.81
N LEU A 244 -2.84 6.51 -12.82
CA LEU A 244 -1.82 7.40 -13.41
C LEU A 244 -1.97 7.58 -14.93
N VAL A 245 -2.66 6.66 -15.61
CA VAL A 245 -2.98 6.77 -17.05
C VAL A 245 -4.40 7.23 -17.32
N GLY A 246 -5.10 7.70 -16.28
CA GLY A 246 -6.48 8.17 -16.35
C GLY A 246 -7.49 7.15 -15.82
N LEU A 247 -8.75 7.30 -16.25
CA LEU A 247 -9.86 6.46 -15.80
C LEU A 247 -9.80 5.07 -16.46
N LEU A 248 -9.83 4.03 -15.63
CA LEU A 248 -9.90 2.63 -16.05
C LEU A 248 -11.13 1.97 -15.44
N ASP A 249 -11.79 1.12 -16.22
CA ASP A 249 -12.94 0.33 -15.77
C ASP A 249 -12.46 -0.82 -14.89
N VAL A 250 -13.21 -1.07 -13.82
CA VAL A 250 -12.95 -2.14 -12.86
C VAL A 250 -13.77 -3.36 -13.25
N GLU A 251 -13.07 -4.46 -13.41
CA GLU A 251 -13.62 -5.78 -13.64
C GLU A 251 -13.63 -6.59 -12.32
N ARG A 252 -14.36 -7.70 -12.31
CA ARG A 252 -14.49 -8.60 -11.16
C ARG A 252 -14.29 -10.05 -11.57
N ASP A 253 -13.54 -10.80 -10.78
CA ASP A 253 -13.50 -12.26 -10.83
C ASP A 253 -13.54 -12.85 -9.40
N ASP A 254 -13.27 -14.16 -9.31
CA ASP A 254 -13.25 -14.91 -8.05
C ASP A 254 -12.18 -14.44 -7.06
N LYS A 255 -11.14 -13.74 -7.53
CA LYS A 255 -10.07 -13.20 -6.67
C LYS A 255 -10.32 -11.76 -6.23
N GLY A 256 -11.26 -11.06 -6.88
CA GLY A 256 -11.71 -9.74 -6.46
C GLY A 256 -11.85 -8.74 -7.62
N MET A 257 -11.81 -7.46 -7.26
CA MET A 257 -11.84 -6.36 -8.23
C MET A 257 -10.45 -6.14 -8.84
N TYR A 258 -10.38 -5.90 -10.14
CA TYR A 258 -9.13 -5.63 -10.83
C TYR A 258 -9.30 -4.64 -11.98
N ILE A 259 -8.18 -4.04 -12.40
CA ILE A 259 -8.08 -3.26 -13.63
C ILE A 259 -7.06 -3.90 -14.57
N ILE A 260 -7.15 -3.59 -15.85
CA ILE A 260 -6.15 -3.99 -16.84
C ILE A 260 -5.14 -2.85 -17.02
N THR A 261 -3.91 -3.06 -16.54
CA THR A 261 -2.83 -2.08 -16.65
C THR A 261 -1.45 -2.74 -16.53
N SER A 262 -0.37 -1.98 -16.72
CA SER A 262 1.00 -2.43 -16.46
C SER A 262 1.66 -1.69 -15.30
N ARG A 263 2.74 -2.25 -14.76
CA ARG A 263 3.56 -1.55 -13.74
C ARG A 263 4.15 -0.26 -14.29
N VAL A 264 4.50 -0.23 -15.57
CA VAL A 264 5.10 0.95 -16.23
C VAL A 264 4.09 2.08 -16.36
N GLU A 265 2.85 1.78 -16.75
CA GLU A 265 1.76 2.75 -16.80
C GLU A 265 1.48 3.38 -15.43
N GLN A 266 1.59 2.59 -14.38
CA GLN A 266 1.36 3.03 -13.00
C GLN A 266 2.65 3.46 -12.28
N THR A 267 3.72 3.73 -13.03
CA THR A 267 4.96 4.33 -12.52
C THR A 267 5.01 5.80 -12.95
N PRO A 268 5.09 6.77 -12.01
CA PRO A 268 5.23 8.19 -12.34
C PRO A 268 6.47 8.45 -13.20
N GLN A 269 6.33 9.24 -14.27
CA GLN A 269 7.43 9.48 -15.21
C GLN A 269 8.46 10.52 -14.72
N ASP A 270 8.12 11.35 -13.72
CA ASP A 270 8.98 12.39 -13.16
C ASP A 270 8.84 12.52 -11.63
N ASN A 271 9.91 12.99 -10.95
CA ASN A 271 9.97 13.38 -9.53
C ASN A 271 9.11 14.63 -9.23
N SER A 272 7.92 14.74 -9.82
CA SER A 272 7.10 15.93 -9.77
C SER A 272 6.36 16.06 -8.44
N SER A 273 6.28 17.31 -7.97
CA SER A 273 5.51 17.85 -6.85
C SER A 273 4.01 17.46 -6.83
N ILE A 274 3.53 16.82 -7.90
CA ILE A 274 2.19 16.25 -8.08
C ILE A 274 1.90 15.13 -7.05
N MET A 275 2.94 14.43 -6.57
CA MET A 275 2.77 13.30 -5.64
C MET A 275 2.37 13.69 -4.21
N ILE A 276 2.57 14.95 -3.81
CA ILE A 276 2.28 15.38 -2.43
C ILE A 276 0.77 15.62 -2.21
N GLY A 277 0.02 15.99 -3.25
CA GLY A 277 -1.42 16.28 -3.16
C GLY A 277 -2.34 15.05 -3.15
N ALA A 278 -1.94 13.95 -3.80
CA ALA A 278 -2.74 12.72 -3.87
C ALA A 278 -2.84 11.98 -2.53
N MET A 279 -1.90 12.23 -1.61
CA MET A 279 -1.89 11.68 -0.25
C MET A 279 -3.13 12.07 0.58
N ALA A 280 -3.84 13.14 0.22
CA ALA A 280 -4.90 13.71 1.05
C ALA A 280 -6.31 13.12 0.83
N TYR A 281 -6.57 12.39 -0.27
CA TYR A 281 -7.94 12.04 -0.69
C TYR A 281 -8.20 10.54 -0.89
N GLY A 282 -7.39 9.64 -0.31
CA GLY A 282 -7.66 8.20 -0.38
C GLY A 282 -7.07 7.48 -1.59
N PHE A 283 -6.11 8.12 -2.28
CA PHE A 283 -5.05 7.41 -3.00
C PHE A 283 -4.02 6.91 -1.98
N VAL A 284 -4.35 5.88 -1.21
CA VAL A 284 -3.44 5.27 -0.22
C VAL A 284 -2.30 4.49 -0.92
N GLY A 285 -1.96 4.82 -2.16
CA GLY A 285 -0.89 4.20 -2.91
C GLY A 285 0.26 5.16 -3.23
N VAL A 286 0.08 6.48 -3.14
CA VAL A 286 0.98 7.43 -3.84
C VAL A 286 2.18 7.87 -3.01
N GLY A 287 2.04 8.04 -1.69
CA GLY A 287 3.18 8.33 -0.80
C GLY A 287 4.18 7.17 -0.77
N LEU A 288 3.64 5.94 -0.76
CA LEU A 288 4.44 4.76 -1.06
C LEU A 288 4.91 4.82 -2.52
N ALA A 289 4.06 4.99 -3.53
CA ALA A 289 4.45 4.99 -4.95
C ALA A 289 5.69 5.85 -5.26
N ALA A 290 5.81 7.06 -4.70
CA ALA A 290 6.98 7.93 -4.87
C ALA A 290 8.29 7.29 -4.39
N ILE A 291 8.26 6.71 -3.18
CA ILE A 291 9.37 5.95 -2.65
C ILE A 291 9.52 4.66 -3.46
N LEU A 292 8.43 3.97 -3.80
CA LEU A 292 8.38 2.69 -4.52
C LEU A 292 8.90 2.76 -5.97
N THR A 293 8.90 3.94 -6.61
CA THR A 293 9.25 4.11 -8.04
C THR A 293 10.56 4.85 -8.28
N SER A 294 11.16 5.46 -7.24
CA SER A 294 12.41 6.25 -7.32
C SER A 294 13.63 5.50 -7.91
N GLY A 295 13.56 4.17 -8.04
CA GLY A 295 14.59 3.34 -8.66
C GLY A 295 14.31 2.89 -10.11
N LEU A 296 13.09 3.09 -10.63
CA LEU A 296 12.69 2.62 -11.98
C LEU A 296 13.09 3.59 -13.10
N ASN A 297 13.33 4.88 -12.76
CA ASN A 297 13.56 5.97 -13.72
C ASN A 297 14.78 5.80 -14.65
N LYS A 298 15.68 4.82 -14.40
CA LYS A 298 16.87 4.59 -15.23
C LYS A 298 16.72 3.50 -16.30
N ARG A 299 15.62 2.75 -16.33
CA ARG A 299 15.34 1.77 -17.41
C ARG A 299 13.90 1.87 -17.89
N LYS A 300 13.68 2.69 -18.93
CA LYS A 300 12.46 2.74 -19.77
C LYS A 300 12.22 1.48 -20.62
N LYS A 301 12.75 0.31 -20.21
CA LYS A 301 12.57 -0.96 -20.91
C LYS A 301 12.20 -2.02 -19.90
N GLY A 302 10.94 -2.00 -19.49
CA GLY A 302 10.27 -3.04 -18.73
C GLY A 302 8.85 -3.16 -19.28
N ASP A 303 8.32 -4.37 -19.23
CA ASP A 303 7.12 -4.87 -19.87
C ASP A 303 5.95 -3.88 -20.06
N THR A 304 5.57 -3.60 -21.31
CA THR A 304 4.29 -2.94 -21.66
C THR A 304 3.12 -3.93 -21.61
N GLN A 305 3.38 -5.17 -21.22
CA GLN A 305 2.36 -6.19 -21.09
C GLN A 305 1.34 -5.78 -20.04
N LEU A 306 0.07 -5.86 -20.45
CA LEU A 306 -1.06 -5.56 -19.60
C LEU A 306 -1.41 -6.80 -18.79
N TYR A 307 -1.71 -6.57 -17.52
CA TYR A 307 -2.02 -7.60 -16.56
C TYR A 307 -3.33 -7.26 -15.83
N LYS A 308 -3.97 -8.28 -15.27
CA LYS A 308 -4.96 -8.08 -14.21
C LYS A 308 -4.23 -7.60 -12.95
N VAL A 309 -4.37 -6.31 -12.64
CA VAL A 309 -3.84 -5.71 -11.41
C VAL A 309 -5.01 -5.55 -10.44
N TYR A 310 -4.97 -6.32 -9.36
CA TYR A 310 -6.04 -6.35 -8.37
C TYR A 310 -6.07 -5.07 -7.53
N ILE A 311 -7.27 -4.71 -7.08
CA ILE A 311 -7.50 -3.61 -6.15
C ILE A 311 -7.64 -4.22 -4.76
N ASP A 312 -6.80 -3.77 -3.83
CA ASP A 312 -6.86 -4.14 -2.42
C ASP A 312 -8.24 -3.83 -1.86
N SER A 313 -8.89 -4.87 -1.35
CA SER A 313 -10.28 -4.85 -0.90
C SER A 313 -10.53 -3.86 0.25
N LEU A 314 -9.51 -3.48 1.01
CA LEU A 314 -9.61 -2.64 2.20
C LEU A 314 -9.13 -1.21 1.98
N THR A 315 -8.15 -1.01 1.09
CA THR A 315 -7.46 0.27 0.90
C THR A 315 -7.71 0.89 -0.47
N GLY A 316 -8.13 0.11 -1.46
CA GLY A 316 -8.33 0.57 -2.83
C GLY A 316 -7.04 0.71 -3.63
N ASN A 317 -5.93 0.22 -3.06
CA ASN A 317 -4.60 0.28 -3.66
C ASN A 317 -4.40 -0.80 -4.71
N LEU A 318 -3.58 -0.52 -5.71
CA LEU A 318 -3.21 -1.53 -6.70
C LEU A 318 -2.22 -2.54 -6.11
N ILE A 319 -2.57 -3.83 -6.18
CA ILE A 319 -1.73 -4.96 -5.79
C ILE A 319 -1.05 -5.50 -7.05
N PHE A 320 0.23 -5.18 -7.17
CA PHE A 320 1.07 -5.74 -8.21
C PHE A 320 1.58 -7.13 -7.83
N PRO A 321 1.78 -7.98 -8.84
CA PRO A 321 2.15 -9.36 -8.62
C PRO A 321 3.59 -9.57 -8.19
N TRP A 322 3.80 -10.65 -7.42
CA TRP A 322 5.09 -11.04 -6.87
C TRP A 322 6.06 -11.58 -7.93
N THR A 323 5.52 -12.28 -8.93
CA THR A 323 6.29 -12.81 -10.06
C THR A 323 5.52 -12.58 -11.36
N GLU A 324 6.24 -12.50 -12.47
CA GLU A 324 5.74 -12.27 -13.84
C GLU A 324 4.84 -13.41 -14.39
N ASN A 325 4.42 -14.36 -13.54
CA ASN A 325 3.52 -15.45 -13.91
C ASN A 325 2.05 -15.03 -13.91
N TYR A 326 1.76 -13.86 -14.50
CA TYR A 326 0.39 -13.53 -14.85
C TYR A 326 0.18 -13.93 -16.29
N VAL A 327 -1.00 -14.46 -16.58
CA VAL A 327 -1.41 -14.69 -17.96
C VAL A 327 -1.46 -13.32 -18.61
N ALA A 328 -0.46 -13.05 -19.45
CA ALA A 328 -0.49 -11.97 -20.40
C ALA A 328 -1.86 -11.97 -21.10
N ILE A 329 -2.53 -10.83 -21.11
CA ILE A 329 -3.80 -10.67 -21.82
C ILE A 329 -3.52 -10.53 -23.31
#